data_AF-A0A6J4T757-F1
#
_entry.id   AF-A0A6J4T757-F1
#
_cell.length_a   1.000
_cell.length_b   1.000
_cell.length_c   1.000
_cell.angle_alpha   90.00
_cell.angle_beta   90.00
_cell.angle_gamma   90.00
#
_symmetry.space_group_name_H-M   'P 1'
#
loop_
_entity.id
_entity.type
_entity.pdbx_description
1 polymer ?
#
loop_
_entity_poly.entity_id
_entity_poly.type
_entity_poly.pdbx_seq_one_letter_code
_entity_poly.pdbx_strand_id
1 'polypeptide(L)'
;MRLFVCWNVKRGPWGHPCGNAYHALRDAGHSPEVVKARGLRILPDLVNRTEGRREAKRLTGSNVVPVLVTDEGEVVADSKRIVAWAREHPAAASAG
;
A
#
# COMPACT_ATOMS: atom_id res chain seq x y z
N MET A 1 -0.41 11.09 -1.87
CA MET A 1 0.00 9.87 -1.12
C MET A 1 0.40 8.75 -2.09
N ARG A 2 1.25 7.83 -1.65
CA ARG A 2 1.76 6.70 -2.46
C ARG A 2 1.44 5.36 -1.80
N LEU A 3 0.90 4.42 -2.56
CA LEU A 3 0.65 3.04 -2.12
C LEU A 3 1.53 2.07 -2.89
N PHE A 4 2.48 1.46 -2.19
CA PHE A 4 3.33 0.41 -2.73
C PHE A 4 2.58 -0.91 -2.75
N VAL A 5 2.48 -1.54 -3.92
CA VAL A 5 1.75 -2.80 -4.14
C VAL A 5 2.60 -3.80 -4.92
N CYS A 6 2.24 -5.08 -4.93
CA CYS A 6 3.02 -6.09 -5.66
C CYS A 6 2.97 -5.88 -7.19
N TRP A 7 1.85 -6.21 -7.84
CA TRP A 7 1.69 -6.19 -9.30
C TRP A 7 0.43 -5.43 -9.73
N ASN A 8 -0.66 -5.59 -8.97
CA ASN A 8 -1.96 -4.95 -9.23
C ASN A 8 -2.73 -4.71 -7.92
N VAL A 9 -3.85 -4.01 -8.04
CA VAL A 9 -4.76 -3.66 -6.94
C VAL A 9 -6.12 -4.37 -7.04
N LYS A 10 -6.22 -5.45 -7.83
CA LYS A 10 -7.48 -6.18 -7.97
C LYS A 10 -7.84 -6.88 -6.66
N ARG A 11 -9.08 -6.76 -6.20
CA ARG A 11 -9.65 -7.65 -5.17
C ARG A 11 -9.82 -9.04 -5.80
N GLY A 12 -8.84 -9.92 -5.61
CA GLY A 12 -8.96 -11.34 -6.02
C GLY A 12 -10.04 -12.08 -5.22
N PRO A 13 -10.37 -13.35 -5.56
CA PRO A 13 -11.45 -14.13 -4.94
C PRO A 13 -11.36 -14.22 -3.41
N TRP A 14 -10.16 -14.14 -2.86
CA TRP A 14 -9.87 -14.25 -1.43
C TRP A 14 -9.47 -12.91 -0.77
N GLY A 15 -9.70 -11.77 -1.44
CA GLY A 15 -9.37 -10.45 -0.89
C GLY A 15 -7.86 -10.22 -0.77
N HIS A 16 -7.18 -10.07 -1.92
CA HIS A 16 -5.73 -9.84 -1.95
C HIS A 16 -5.32 -8.58 -1.14
N PRO A 17 -4.33 -8.64 -0.23
CA PRO A 17 -3.98 -7.54 0.68
C PRO A 17 -3.76 -6.19 0.02
N CYS A 18 -3.07 -6.15 -1.14
CA CYS A 18 -2.85 -4.90 -1.86
C CYS A 18 -4.13 -4.32 -2.47
N GLY A 19 -5.08 -5.18 -2.88
CA GLY A 19 -6.38 -4.74 -3.37
C GLY A 19 -7.24 -4.21 -2.23
N ASN A 20 -7.26 -4.90 -1.08
CA ASN A 20 -8.02 -4.44 0.08
C ASN A 20 -7.56 -3.06 0.55
N ALA A 21 -6.24 -2.86 0.67
CA ALA A 21 -5.66 -1.56 1.05
C ALA A 21 -5.99 -0.46 0.05
N TYR A 22 -5.80 -0.70 -1.26
CA TYR A 22 -6.10 0.28 -2.30
C TYR A 22 -7.57 0.70 -2.29
N HIS A 23 -8.46 -0.29 -2.27
CA HIS A 23 -9.89 0.01 -2.30
C HIS A 23 -10.35 0.66 -1.00
N ALA A 24 -9.84 0.27 0.18
CA ALA A 24 -10.18 0.97 1.41
C ALA A 24 -9.80 2.45 1.38
N LEU A 25 -8.62 2.78 0.81
CA LEU A 25 -8.24 4.18 0.60
C LEU A 25 -9.18 4.90 -0.36
N ARG A 26 -9.55 4.26 -1.49
CA ARG A 26 -10.53 4.83 -2.44
C ARG A 26 -11.92 5.01 -1.83
N ASP A 27 -12.38 4.03 -1.08
CA ASP A 27 -13.68 4.02 -0.40
C ASP A 27 -13.71 5.13 0.67
N ALA A 28 -12.55 5.47 1.27
CA ALA A 28 -12.34 6.59 2.17
C ALA A 28 -12.14 7.96 1.47
N GLY A 29 -12.27 8.01 0.13
CA GLY A 29 -12.16 9.25 -0.65
C GLY A 29 -10.75 9.60 -1.11
N HIS A 30 -9.74 8.80 -0.78
CA HIS A 30 -8.35 9.06 -1.20
C HIS A 30 -8.06 8.55 -2.61
N SER A 31 -7.15 9.25 -3.31
CA SER A 31 -6.63 8.81 -4.61
C SER A 31 -5.12 8.58 -4.55
N PRO A 32 -4.67 7.44 -3.99
CA PRO A 32 -3.24 7.15 -3.89
C PRO A 32 -2.62 6.85 -5.26
N GLU A 33 -1.39 7.32 -5.45
CA GLU A 33 -0.54 6.88 -6.55
C GLU A 33 -0.11 5.42 -6.29
N VAL A 34 -0.38 4.53 -7.25
CA VAL A 34 -0.07 3.11 -7.11
C VAL A 34 1.34 2.83 -7.63
N VAL A 35 2.27 2.64 -6.70
CA VAL A 35 3.66 2.29 -7.02
C VAL A 35 3.82 0.78 -7.03
N LYS A 36 4.07 0.19 -8.21
CA LYS A 36 4.27 -1.25 -8.35
C LYS A 36 5.67 -1.61 -7.88
N ALA A 37 5.76 -2.21 -6.70
CA ALA A 37 7.00 -2.76 -6.17
C ALA A 37 7.57 -3.86 -7.05
N ARG A 38 6.72 -4.63 -7.76
CA ARG A 38 7.08 -5.82 -8.54
C ARG A 38 7.69 -6.91 -7.64
N GLY A 39 7.78 -8.14 -8.15
CA GLY A 39 8.32 -9.30 -7.42
C GLY A 39 7.34 -9.99 -6.43
N LEU A 40 7.66 -11.23 -6.03
CA LEU A 40 6.82 -12.11 -5.21
C LEU A 40 7.36 -12.21 -3.78
N ARG A 41 6.48 -12.11 -2.76
CA ARG A 41 6.85 -12.19 -1.33
C ARG A 41 7.62 -13.47 -0.97
N ILE A 42 7.40 -14.57 -1.69
CA ILE A 42 8.04 -15.86 -1.46
C ILE A 42 9.49 -15.92 -1.93
N LEU A 43 9.92 -14.98 -2.78
CA LEU A 43 11.29 -14.95 -3.26
C LEU A 43 12.22 -14.38 -2.17
N PRO A 44 13.40 -14.99 -1.97
CA PRO A 44 14.41 -14.44 -1.06
C PRO A 44 14.73 -12.97 -1.34
N ASP A 45 15.04 -12.22 -0.29
CA ASP A 45 15.41 -10.79 -0.36
C ASP A 45 16.55 -10.49 -1.35
N LEU A 46 17.44 -11.46 -1.59
CA LEU A 46 18.55 -11.34 -2.55
C LEU A 46 18.06 -11.28 -4.02
N VAL A 47 16.93 -11.93 -4.31
CA VAL A 47 16.32 -12.03 -5.65
C VAL A 47 15.11 -11.09 -5.82
N ASN A 48 14.41 -10.74 -4.73
CA ASN A 48 13.24 -9.86 -4.75
C ASN A 48 13.61 -8.36 -4.62
N ARG A 49 14.63 -7.90 -5.37
CA ARG A 49 15.26 -6.57 -5.21
C ARG A 49 14.75 -5.49 -6.17
N THR A 50 13.51 -5.57 -6.61
CA THR A 50 12.91 -4.55 -7.47
C THR A 50 12.83 -3.20 -6.76
N GLU A 51 12.82 -2.09 -7.51
CA GLU A 51 12.97 -0.75 -6.93
C GLU A 51 11.93 -0.44 -5.85
N GLY A 52 10.66 -0.75 -6.07
CA GLY A 52 9.65 -0.49 -5.03
C GLY A 52 9.71 -1.47 -3.84
N ARG A 53 10.37 -2.63 -3.96
CA ARG A 53 10.69 -3.47 -2.79
C ARG A 53 11.80 -2.85 -1.96
N ARG A 54 12.85 -2.35 -2.63
CA ARG A 54 13.93 -1.61 -1.95
C ARG A 54 13.39 -0.38 -1.24
N GLU A 55 12.46 0.34 -1.86
CA GLU A 55 11.80 1.50 -1.24
C GLU A 55 10.96 1.09 -0.02
N ALA A 56 10.14 0.04 -0.14
CA ALA A 56 9.42 -0.50 1.02
C ALA A 56 10.37 -0.88 2.18
N LYS A 57 11.52 -1.48 1.88
CA LYS A 57 12.53 -1.83 2.90
C LYS A 57 13.25 -0.65 3.48
N ARG A 58 13.52 0.41 2.70
CA ARG A 58 14.04 1.68 3.24
C ARG A 58 13.05 2.32 4.22
N LEU A 59 11.77 2.30 3.87
CA LEU A 59 10.71 2.95 4.65
C LEU A 59 10.31 2.16 5.91
N THR A 60 10.33 0.83 5.85
CA THR A 60 9.73 -0.04 6.90
C THR A 60 10.70 -1.04 7.51
N GLY A 61 11.92 -1.16 6.99
CA GLY A 61 12.85 -2.25 7.30
C GLY A 61 12.48 -3.60 6.64
N SER A 62 11.35 -3.69 5.93
CA SER A 62 10.82 -4.92 5.34
C SER A 62 10.48 -4.78 3.85
N ASN A 63 10.70 -5.84 3.06
CA ASN A 63 10.31 -5.88 1.65
C ASN A 63 8.82 -6.21 1.43
N VAL A 64 8.02 -6.29 2.50
CA VAL A 64 6.60 -6.68 2.43
C VAL A 64 5.74 -5.50 1.97
N VAL A 65 4.74 -5.80 1.14
CA VAL A 65 3.73 -4.84 0.64
C VAL A 65 2.34 -5.42 0.96
N PRO A 66 1.28 -4.60 1.12
CA PRO A 66 1.23 -3.16 0.85
C PRO A 66 1.89 -2.27 1.91
N VAL A 67 2.39 -1.10 1.47
CA VAL A 67 2.87 0.00 2.32
C VAL A 67 2.29 1.30 1.78
N LEU A 68 1.65 2.09 2.65
CA LEU A 68 1.18 3.44 2.36
C LEU A 68 2.21 4.45 2.87
N VAL A 69 2.46 5.48 2.07
CA VAL A 69 3.15 6.70 2.49
C VAL A 69 2.18 7.86 2.28
N THR A 70 1.78 8.52 3.37
CA THR A 70 0.86 9.66 3.32
C THR A 70 1.57 10.89 2.74
N ASP A 71 0.80 11.94 2.40
CA ASP A 71 1.38 13.21 1.91
C ASP A 71 2.21 13.92 3.01
N GLU A 72 1.91 13.65 4.27
CA GLU A 72 2.65 14.13 5.44
C GLU A 72 3.89 13.28 5.79
N GLY A 73 4.13 12.21 5.01
CA GLY A 73 5.29 11.32 5.18
C GLY A 73 5.10 10.21 6.20
N GLU A 74 3.90 10.01 6.76
CA GLU A 74 3.59 8.86 7.61
C GLU A 74 3.68 7.56 6.80
N VAL A 75 4.34 6.54 7.37
CA VAL A 75 4.49 5.22 6.74
C VAL A 75 3.62 4.19 7.45
N VAL A 76 2.61 3.68 6.76
CA VAL A 76 1.71 2.63 7.28
C VAL A 76 1.92 1.34 6.52
N ALA A 77 2.51 0.34 7.18
CA ALA A 77 2.72 -1.00 6.64
C ALA A 77 1.62 -1.97 7.09
N ASP A 78 1.38 -3.02 6.30
CA ASP A 78 0.32 -4.03 6.45
C ASP A 78 -1.07 -3.59 5.96
N SER A 79 -1.76 -4.47 5.23
CA SER A 79 -3.05 -4.13 4.64
C SER A 79 -4.14 -3.82 5.67
N LYS A 80 -4.16 -4.51 6.82
CA LYS A 80 -5.20 -4.30 7.82
C LYS A 80 -5.01 -2.95 8.50
N ARG A 81 -3.76 -2.57 8.77
CA ARG A 81 -3.42 -1.24 9.29
C ARG A 81 -3.76 -0.13 8.31
N ILE A 82 -3.47 -0.30 7.02
CA ILE A 82 -3.86 0.67 6.00
C ILE A 82 -5.39 0.80 5.91
N VAL A 83 -6.13 -0.32 6.01
CA VAL A 83 -7.60 -0.30 6.04
C VAL A 83 -8.13 0.43 7.28
N ALA A 84 -7.54 0.20 8.46
CA ALA A 84 -7.90 0.91 9.68
C ALA A 84 -7.61 2.40 9.55
N TRP A 85 -6.39 2.75 9.12
CA TRP A 85 -5.97 4.12 8.88
C TRP A 85 -6.92 4.85 7.94
N ALA A 86 -7.33 4.23 6.83
CA ALA A 86 -8.26 4.82 5.87
C ALA A 86 -9.64 5.12 6.47
N ARG A 87 -10.10 4.30 7.42
CA ARG A 87 -11.37 4.53 8.13
C ARG A 87 -11.28 5.66 9.15
N GLU A 88 -10.13 5.79 9.80
CA GLU A 88 -9.85 6.82 10.80
C GLU A 88 -9.57 8.19 10.15
N HIS A 89 -9.07 8.19 8.92
CA HIS A 89 -8.70 9.38 8.16
C HIS A 89 -9.46 9.40 6.83
N PRO A 90 -10.80 9.60 6.80
CA PRO A 90 -11.48 9.87 5.54
C PRO A 90 -10.88 11.12 4.90
N ALA A 91 -10.66 11.11 3.58
CA ALA A 91 -10.38 12.34 2.85
C ALA A 91 -11.57 13.25 3.13
N ALA A 92 -11.37 14.34 3.88
CA ALA A 92 -12.43 15.28 4.17
C ALA A 92 -13.14 15.53 2.85
N ALA A 93 -14.46 15.26 2.78
CA ALA A 93 -15.26 15.85 1.74
C ALA A 93 -14.94 17.33 1.86
N SER A 94 -14.19 17.89 0.91
CA SER A 94 -14.06 19.32 0.78
C SER A 94 -15.49 19.81 0.84
N ALA A 95 -15.86 20.39 1.99
CA ALA A 95 -17.21 20.84 2.25
C ALA A 95 -17.47 21.93 1.21
N GLY A 96 -18.16 21.54 0.14
CA GLY A 96 -18.81 22.44 -0.79
C GLY A 96 -20.15 22.85 -0.22
#